data_AF-A0A2I0NS05-F1
#
_entry.id   AF-A0A2I0NS05-F1
#
_cell.length_a   1.000
_cell.length_b   1.000
_cell.length_c   1.000
_cell.angle_alpha   90.00
_cell.angle_beta   90.00
_cell.angle_gamma   90.00
#
_symmetry.space_group_name_H-M   'P 1'
#
loop_
_entity.id
_entity.type
_entity.pdbx_description
1 polymer ?
#
loop_
_entity_poly.entity_id
_entity_poly.type
_entity_poly.pdbx_seq_one_letter_code
_entity_poly.pdbx_strand_id
1 'polypeptide(L)'
;MLGKLKSEIELVSRHLEVIRAVVEHQPIGIMKLSEILDLPYHRVRYSLRILEHEGYIRASPAGAVATPLAADLLGGLEGEVNELIDLLQTMRKENSRNI
;
A
#
# COMPACT_ATOMS: atom_id res chain seq x y z
N MET A 1 -6.24 -5.93 20.16
CA MET A 1 -5.46 -6.69 19.16
C MET A 1 -6.05 -6.53 17.76
N LEU A 2 -7.26 -7.03 17.48
CA LEU A 2 -7.90 -6.94 16.15
C LEU A 2 -8.08 -5.51 15.62
N GLY A 3 -8.37 -4.53 16.49
CA GLY A 3 -8.45 -3.12 16.07
C GLY A 3 -7.13 -2.56 15.54
N LYS A 4 -5.99 -2.97 16.11
CA LYS A 4 -4.66 -2.58 15.60
C LYS A 4 -4.42 -3.18 14.22
N LEU A 5 -4.72 -4.47 14.04
CA LEU A 5 -4.61 -5.15 12.75
C LEU A 5 -5.43 -4.44 11.66
N LYS A 6 -6.66 -4.05 11.97
CA LYS A 6 -7.50 -3.28 11.03
C LYS A 6 -6.83 -1.97 10.61
N SER A 7 -6.29 -1.20 11.56
CA SER A 7 -5.60 0.06 11.25
C SER A 7 -4.34 -0.15 10.41
N GLU A 8 -3.58 -1.23 10.64
CA GLU A 8 -2.43 -1.58 9.79
C GLU A 8 -2.85 -1.92 8.36
N ILE A 9 -3.95 -2.68 8.18
CA ILE A 9 -4.50 -2.98 6.85
C ILE A 9 -4.93 -1.70 6.12
N GLU A 10 -5.61 -0.78 6.80
CA GLU A 10 -5.97 0.53 6.24
C GLU A 10 -4.73 1.35 5.85
N LEU A 11 -3.65 1.25 6.64
CA LEU A 11 -2.39 1.92 6.37
C LEU A 11 -1.72 1.39 5.11
N VAL A 12 -1.62 0.05 4.99
CA VAL A 12 -1.05 -0.65 3.82
C VAL A 12 -1.88 -0.39 2.58
N SER A 13 -3.21 -0.43 2.67
CA SER A 13 -4.11 -0.13 1.55
C SER A 13 -3.81 1.25 0.92
N ARG A 14 -3.63 2.27 1.76
CA ARG A 14 -3.22 3.62 1.30
C ARG A 14 -1.82 3.64 0.71
N HIS A 15 -0.88 2.84 1.20
CA HIS A 15 0.46 2.72 0.59
C HIS A 15 0.36 2.13 -0.82
N LEU A 16 -0.45 1.08 -0.98
CA LEU A 16 -0.72 0.42 -2.26
C LEU A 16 -1.41 1.37 -3.26
N GLU A 17 -2.35 2.19 -2.81
CA GLU A 17 -2.97 3.23 -3.63
C GLU A 17 -1.94 4.26 -4.12
N VAL A 18 -1.07 4.74 -3.24
CA VAL A 18 -0.04 5.71 -3.60
C VAL A 18 0.98 5.13 -4.58
N ILE A 19 1.47 3.90 -4.37
CA ILE A 19 2.45 3.30 -5.30
C ILE A 19 1.84 3.04 -6.68
N ARG A 20 0.57 2.60 -6.76
CA ARG A 20 -0.14 2.44 -8.05
C ARG A 20 -0.21 3.77 -8.81
N ALA A 21 -0.58 4.85 -8.13
CA ALA A 21 -0.64 6.17 -8.74
C ALA A 21 0.74 6.67 -9.20
N VAL A 22 1.82 6.38 -8.44
CA VAL A 22 3.19 6.69 -8.87
C VAL A 22 3.56 5.88 -10.11
N VAL A 23 3.28 4.57 -10.14
CA VAL A 23 3.60 3.71 -11.29
C VAL A 23 2.92 4.22 -12.56
N GLU A 24 1.67 4.65 -12.46
CA GLU A 24 0.86 5.13 -13.58
C GLU A 24 1.24 6.54 -14.06
N HIS A 25 1.59 7.46 -13.15
CA HIS A 25 1.73 8.89 -13.47
C HIS A 25 3.17 9.43 -13.35
N GLN A 26 4.16 8.57 -13.05
CA GLN A 26 5.55 8.98 -12.85
C GLN A 26 6.15 9.76 -14.04
N PRO A 27 7.02 10.76 -13.78
CA PRO A 27 7.35 11.30 -12.46
C PRO A 27 6.19 12.16 -11.91
N ILE A 28 5.81 11.95 -10.64
CA ILE A 28 4.68 12.68 -10.03
C ILE A 28 5.02 13.29 -8.68
N GLY A 29 4.68 14.57 -8.52
CA GLY A 29 4.87 15.32 -7.27
C GLY A 29 3.80 15.00 -6.23
N ILE A 30 4.16 15.16 -4.95
CA ILE A 30 3.27 14.92 -3.81
C ILE A 30 1.97 15.75 -3.86
N MET A 31 2.00 16.99 -4.34
CA MET A 31 0.80 17.83 -4.45
C MET A 31 -0.19 17.25 -5.46
N LYS A 32 0.30 16.77 -6.62
CA LYS A 32 -0.56 16.16 -7.63
C LYS A 32 -1.09 14.80 -7.18
N LEU A 33 -0.27 13.99 -6.50
CA LEU A 33 -0.73 12.75 -5.86
C LEU A 33 -1.87 13.00 -4.86
N SER A 34 -1.73 14.03 -4.02
CA SER A 34 -2.77 14.42 -3.05
C SER A 34 -4.08 14.81 -3.72
N GLU A 35 -4.01 15.53 -4.83
CA GLU A 35 -5.17 15.93 -5.63
C GLU A 35 -5.86 14.73 -6.30
N ILE A 36 -5.12 13.86 -7.01
CA ILE A 36 -5.73 12.75 -7.76
C ILE A 36 -6.27 11.64 -6.86
N LEU A 37 -5.67 11.44 -5.68
CA LEU A 37 -6.10 10.43 -4.71
C LEU A 37 -7.13 10.95 -3.71
N ASP A 38 -7.44 12.26 -3.74
CA ASP A 38 -8.26 12.92 -2.71
C ASP A 38 -7.78 12.61 -1.27
N LEU A 39 -6.45 12.59 -1.09
CA LEU A 39 -5.80 12.27 0.18
C LEU A 39 -5.12 13.48 0.78
N PRO A 40 -5.15 13.68 2.13
CA PRO A 40 -4.41 14.75 2.77
C PRO A 40 -2.90 14.66 2.49
N TYR A 41 -2.29 15.82 2.23
CA TYR A 41 -0.85 15.93 1.91
C TYR A 41 0.07 15.15 2.85
N HIS A 42 -0.14 15.27 4.17
CA HIS A 42 0.69 14.59 5.17
C HIS A 42 0.59 13.05 5.10
N ARG A 43 -0.57 12.51 4.69
CA ARG A 43 -0.76 11.07 4.51
C ARG A 43 -0.09 10.57 3.24
N VAL A 44 -0.16 11.33 2.14
CA VAL A 44 0.59 11.01 0.92
C VAL A 44 2.09 11.07 1.19
N ARG A 45 2.57 12.11 1.90
CA ARG A 45 3.96 12.24 2.30
C ARG A 45 4.45 11.03 3.09
N TYR A 46 3.65 10.60 4.06
CA TYR A 46 3.97 9.44 4.87
C TYR A 46 4.07 8.18 3.99
N SER A 47 3.14 7.96 3.07
CA SER A 47 3.25 6.85 2.10
C SER A 47 4.52 6.90 1.28
N LEU A 48 4.82 8.04 0.65
CA LEU A 48 6.01 8.18 -0.18
C LEU A 48 7.29 7.88 0.62
N ARG A 49 7.38 8.33 1.87
CA ARG A 49 8.54 8.05 2.72
C ARG A 49 8.72 6.56 2.99
N ILE A 50 7.64 5.84 3.30
CA ILE A 50 7.70 4.39 3.55
C ILE A 50 8.09 3.64 2.27
N LEU A 51 7.42 3.95 1.16
CA LEU A 51 7.69 3.33 -0.15
C LEU A 51 9.12 3.60 -0.64
N GLU A 52 9.68 4.79 -0.36
CA GLU A 52 11.06 5.12 -0.70
C GLU A 52 12.05 4.37 0.19
N HIS A 53 11.77 4.27 1.49
CA HIS A 53 12.60 3.52 2.43
C HIS A 53 12.65 2.02 2.07
N GLU A 54 11.53 1.46 1.60
CA GLU A 54 11.44 0.07 1.14
C GLU A 54 11.97 -0.12 -0.29
N GLY A 55 12.38 0.96 -0.97
CA GLY A 55 13.00 0.91 -2.29
C GLY A 55 12.03 0.75 -3.46
N TYR A 56 10.72 0.82 -3.23
CA TYR A 56 9.71 0.77 -4.29
C TYR A 56 9.64 2.05 -5.12
N ILE A 57 10.04 3.19 -4.54
CA ILE A 57 10.16 4.45 -5.26
C ILE A 57 11.49 5.14 -5.01
N ARG A 58 11.77 6.12 -5.85
CA ARG A 58 12.89 7.05 -5.76
C ARG A 58 12.38 8.47 -5.88
N ALA A 59 12.81 9.38 -4.99
CA ALA A 59 12.63 10.80 -5.20
C ALA A 59 13.47 11.33 -6.38
N SER A 60 12.89 12.23 -7.16
CA SER A 60 13.59 12.99 -8.20
C SER A 60 13.16 14.47 -8.18
N PRO A 61 13.91 15.37 -8.84
CA PRO A 61 13.50 16.77 -8.95
C PRO A 61 12.12 16.99 -9.58
N ALA A 62 11.66 16.06 -10.42
CA ALA A 62 10.35 16.12 -11.09
C ALA A 62 9.23 15.43 -10.30
N GLY A 63 9.54 14.72 -9.21
CA GLY A 63 8.58 13.92 -8.45
C GLY A 63 9.06 12.51 -8.14
N ALA A 64 8.20 11.70 -7.52
CA ALA A 64 8.46 10.30 -7.25
C ALA A 64 8.43 9.47 -8.54
N VAL A 65 9.35 8.51 -8.64
CA VAL A 65 9.49 7.56 -9.76
C VAL A 65 9.51 6.16 -9.19
N ALA A 66 8.79 5.23 -9.79
CA ALA A 66 8.78 3.83 -9.37
C ALA A 66 10.11 3.15 -9.74
N THR A 67 10.53 2.19 -8.91
CA THR A 67 11.65 1.30 -9.22
C THR A 67 11.12 -0.02 -9.78
N PRO A 68 11.98 -0.91 -10.32
CA PRO A 68 11.56 -2.25 -10.73
C PRO A 68 10.87 -3.06 -9.62
N LEU A 69 11.28 -2.86 -8.36
CA LEU A 69 10.67 -3.54 -7.21
C LEU A 69 9.18 -3.22 -7.04
N ALA A 70 8.71 -2.06 -7.49
CA ALA A 70 7.29 -1.72 -7.44
C ALA A 70 6.45 -2.61 -8.36
N ALA A 71 7.00 -3.01 -9.51
CA ALA A 71 6.31 -3.93 -10.41
C ALA A 71 6.24 -5.33 -9.80
N ASP A 72 7.32 -5.79 -9.15
CA ASP A 72 7.35 -7.07 -8.45
C ASP A 72 6.33 -7.10 -7.30
N LEU A 73 6.27 -6.04 -6.48
CA LEU A 73 5.27 -5.88 -5.41
C LEU A 73 3.84 -5.97 -5.94
N LEU A 74 3.52 -5.20 -6.98
CA LEU A 74 2.16 -5.15 -7.52
C LEU A 74 1.77 -6.45 -8.25
N GLY A 75 2.73 -7.15 -8.86
CA GLY A 75 2.51 -8.44 -9.49
C GLY A 75 2.27 -9.58 -8.50
N GLY A 76 2.90 -9.55 -7.32
CA GLY A 76 2.71 -10.55 -6.26
C GLY A 76 1.50 -10.31 -5.35
N LEU A 77 0.99 -9.08 -5.32
CA LEU A 77 -0.01 -8.64 -4.34
C LEU A 77 -1.29 -9.49 -4.28
N GLU A 78 -1.83 -9.92 -5.43
CA GLU A 78 -3.06 -10.72 -5.45
C GLU A 78 -2.86 -12.06 -4.74
N GLY A 79 -1.71 -12.70 -4.95
CA GLY A 79 -1.35 -13.95 -4.28
C GLY A 79 -1.24 -13.78 -2.77
N GLU A 80 -0.48 -12.77 -2.32
CA GLU A 80 -0.31 -12.47 -0.89
C GLU A 80 -1.65 -12.15 -0.20
N VAL A 81 -2.52 -11.37 -0.85
CA VAL A 81 -3.85 -11.04 -0.31
C VAL A 81 -4.73 -12.29 -0.20
N ASN A 82 -4.69 -13.19 -1.18
CA ASN A 82 -5.45 -14.44 -1.13
C ASN A 82 -4.98 -15.34 0.03
N GLU A 83 -3.67 -15.46 0.26
CA GLU A 83 -3.13 -16.21 1.40
C GLU A 83 -3.60 -15.62 2.74
N LEU A 84 -3.62 -14.29 2.88
CA LEU A 84 -4.14 -13.61 4.08
C LEU A 84 -5.65 -13.85 4.27
N ILE A 85 -6.44 -13.84 3.20
CA ILE A 85 -7.86 -14.13 3.24
C ILE A 85 -8.09 -15.56 3.74
N ASP A 86 -7.36 -16.54 3.22
CA ASP A 86 -7.47 -17.94 3.61
C ASP A 86 -7.14 -18.16 5.09
N LEU A 87 -6.11 -17.47 5.59
CA LEU A 87 -5.75 -17.46 7.01
C LEU A 87 -6.90 -16.93 7.87
N LEU A 88 -7.46 -15.77 7.51
CA LEU A 88 -8.60 -15.16 8.24
C LEU A 88 -9.85 -16.06 8.21
N GLN A 89 -10.11 -16.71 7.08
CA GLN A 89 -11.22 -17.66 6.95
C GLN A 89 -11.02 -18.90 7.84
N THR A 90 -9.79 -19.40 7.94
CA THR A 90 -9.43 -20.53 8.81
C THR A 90 -9.67 -20.17 10.27
N MET A 91 -9.15 -19.02 10.72
CA MET A 91 -9.39 -18.51 12.08
C MET A 91 -10.89 -18.39 12.41
N ARG A 92 -11.71 -17.92 11.45
CA ARG A 92 -13.17 -17.82 11.61
C ARG A 92 -13.83 -19.20 11.76
N LYS A 93 -13.42 -20.18 10.95
CA LYS A 93 -13.97 -21.55 10.98
C LYS A 93 -13.65 -22.25 12.31
N GLU A 94 -12.41 -22.12 12.79
CA GLU A 94 -11.98 -22.71 14.06
C GLU A 94 -12.73 -22.10 15.25
N ASN A 95 -12.88 -20.78 15.28
CA ASN A 95 -13.65 -20.13 16.35
C ASN A 95 -15.13 -20.55 16.33
N SER A 96 -15.72 -20.79 15.16
CA SER A 96 -17.11 -21.26 15.03
C SER A 96 -17.31 -22.72 15.46
N ARG A 97 -16.23 -23.52 15.53
CA ARG A 97 -16.27 -24.91 16.05
C ARG A 97 -16.11 -24.97 17.58
N ASN A 98 -15.64 -23.89 18.18
CA ASN A 98 -15.39 -23.79 19.62
C ASN A 98 -16.54 -23.10 20.38
N ILE A 99 -17.63 -22.76 19.68
CA ILE A 99 -18.89 -22.24 20.21
C ILE A 99 -19.96 -23.30 19.94
#